data_AF-A0A9N9AKQ8-F1
#
_entry.id   AF-A0A9N9AKQ8-F1
#
_cell.length_a   1.000
_cell.length_b   1.000
_cell.length_c   1.000
_cell.angle_alpha   90.00
_cell.angle_beta   90.00
_cell.angle_gamma   90.00
#
_symmetry.space_group_name_H-M   'P 1'
#
loop_
_entity.id
_entity.type
_entity.pdbx_description
1 polymer ?
#
loop_
_entity_poly.entity_id
_entity_poly.type
_entity_poly.pdbx_seq_one_letter_code
_entity_poly.pdbx_strand_id
1 'polypeptide(L)'
;MDCHSKTYNLDEIPYEFHLLIRGSQSGFDRDAFWRFCDGCSNTVVVMRIRGSDEIIGGYNPLEWKSKKNSYLYTNNSFVFSLKNGEQNSIISRLRNGQASRAIYSSRAYGPRFARQDIFMENNFNSKNCKCICESYEVPIRNTSEKFSVDEYEVFKVYKKFDVCSPTVYRPVVG
;
A
#
# COMPACT_ATOMS: atom_id res chain seq x y z
N MET A 1 -24.41 -16.12 18.63
CA MET A 1 -23.73 -14.82 18.48
C MET A 1 -23.27 -14.76 17.04
N ASP A 2 -24.06 -14.10 16.19
CA ASP A 2 -23.88 -14.12 14.74
C ASP A 2 -22.77 -13.17 14.30
N CYS A 3 -21.73 -13.75 13.69
CA CYS A 3 -20.79 -13.02 12.85
C CYS A 3 -21.44 -12.88 11.46
N HIS A 4 -22.10 -11.75 11.20
CA HIS A 4 -22.44 -11.37 9.84
C HIS A 4 -21.14 -11.17 9.04
N SER A 5 -20.70 -12.19 8.31
CA SER A 5 -19.75 -11.99 7.21
C SER A 5 -20.47 -11.14 6.17
N LYS A 6 -20.11 -9.86 6.04
CA LYS A 6 -20.52 -9.08 4.88
C LYS A 6 -19.81 -9.69 3.68
N THR A 7 -20.55 -10.39 2.84
CA THR A 7 -20.04 -10.84 1.54
C THR A 7 -19.94 -9.59 0.68
N TYR A 8 -18.75 -8.99 0.60
CA TYR A 8 -18.51 -7.86 -0.30
C TYR A 8 -18.66 -8.36 -1.73
N ASN A 9 -19.63 -7.82 -2.46
CA ASN A 9 -19.73 -8.08 -3.89
C ASN A 9 -18.54 -7.39 -4.58
N LEU A 10 -17.72 -8.16 -5.29
CA LEU A 10 -16.56 -7.63 -6.02
C LEU A 10 -16.97 -6.57 -7.05
N ASP A 11 -18.20 -6.66 -7.56
CA ASP A 11 -18.77 -5.69 -8.49
C ASP A 11 -19.05 -4.33 -7.83
N GLU A 12 -19.23 -4.30 -6.50
CA GLU A 12 -19.46 -3.07 -5.73
C GLU A 12 -18.16 -2.36 -5.32
N ILE A 13 -16.99 -2.99 -5.51
CA ILE A 13 -15.71 -2.35 -5.20
C ILE A 13 -15.45 -1.25 -6.25
N PRO A 14 -15.41 0.04 -5.87
CA PRO A 14 -15.30 1.16 -6.80
C PRO A 14 -13.86 1.38 -7.28
N TYR A 15 -12.99 0.38 -7.08
CA TYR A 15 -11.57 0.45 -7.40
C TYR A 15 -11.12 -0.75 -8.21
N GLU A 16 -10.17 -0.51 -9.10
CA GLU A 16 -9.41 -1.52 -9.83
C GLU A 16 -7.95 -1.47 -9.41
N PHE A 17 -7.33 -2.65 -9.30
CA PHE A 17 -5.95 -2.82 -8.87
C PHE A 17 -5.16 -3.42 -10.02
N HIS A 18 -4.21 -2.64 -10.54
CA HIS A 18 -3.33 -3.08 -11.62
C HIS A 18 -1.97 -3.42 -11.03
N LEU A 19 -1.55 -4.68 -11.18
CA LEU A 19 -0.24 -5.14 -10.69
C LEU A 19 0.89 -4.39 -11.41
N LEU A 20 1.77 -3.74 -10.66
CA LEU A 20 2.99 -3.11 -11.17
C LEU A 20 4.19 -4.04 -11.04
N ILE A 21 4.32 -4.70 -9.89
CA ILE A 21 5.40 -5.64 -9.62
C ILE A 21 4.93 -6.74 -8.67
N ARG A 22 5.41 -7.95 -8.92
CA ARG A 22 5.39 -9.10 -8.02
C ARG A 22 6.82 -9.57 -7.78
N GLY A 23 7.23 -9.68 -6.52
CA GLY A 23 8.59 -10.02 -6.13
C GLY A 23 9.06 -11.36 -6.68
N SER A 24 8.22 -12.39 -6.60
CA SER A 24 8.54 -13.72 -7.14
C SER A 24 8.79 -13.75 -8.66
N GLN A 25 8.31 -12.76 -9.41
CA GLN A 25 8.50 -12.66 -10.87
C GLN A 25 9.58 -11.66 -11.28
N SER A 26 9.74 -10.58 -10.52
CA SER A 26 10.50 -9.41 -10.94
C SER A 26 11.74 -9.09 -10.11
N GLY A 27 11.90 -9.76 -8.96
CA GLY A 27 12.99 -9.54 -8.01
C GLY A 27 12.54 -8.86 -6.71
N PHE A 28 13.28 -9.15 -5.64
CA PHE A 28 13.00 -8.71 -4.25
C PHE A 28 13.86 -7.53 -3.81
N ASP A 29 14.40 -6.74 -4.72
CA ASP A 29 15.30 -5.64 -4.36
C ASP A 29 14.72 -4.26 -4.67
N ARG A 30 15.37 -3.25 -4.09
CA ARG A 30 15.03 -1.83 -4.31
C ARG A 30 15.08 -1.43 -5.79
N ASP A 31 15.96 -2.04 -6.58
CA ASP A 31 16.18 -1.65 -7.97
C ASP A 31 15.02 -2.14 -8.84
N ALA A 32 14.52 -3.35 -8.58
CA ALA A 32 13.28 -3.85 -9.12
C ALA A 32 12.12 -2.93 -8.74
N PHE A 33 11.96 -2.57 -7.46
CA PHE A 33 10.90 -1.64 -7.04
C PHE A 33 10.94 -0.32 -7.84
N TRP A 34 12.09 0.35 -7.92
CA TRP A 34 12.18 1.62 -8.65
C TRP A 34 12.00 1.47 -10.16
N ARG A 35 12.43 0.35 -10.75
CA ARG A 35 12.21 0.08 -12.18
C ARG A 35 10.73 0.09 -12.56
N PHE A 36 9.86 -0.41 -11.69
CA PHE A 36 8.43 -0.53 -11.98
C PHE A 36 7.56 0.56 -11.33
N CYS A 37 8.01 1.16 -10.23
CA CYS A 37 7.19 2.08 -9.43
C CYS A 37 7.61 3.55 -9.53
N ASP A 38 8.81 3.89 -10.03
CA ASP A 38 9.22 5.30 -10.18
C ASP A 38 8.23 6.04 -11.09
N GLY A 39 7.74 7.20 -10.67
CA GLY A 39 6.70 7.94 -11.39
C GLY A 39 5.28 7.41 -11.20
N CYS A 40 5.05 6.31 -10.46
CA CYS A 40 3.71 5.82 -10.17
C CYS A 40 3.14 6.47 -8.90
N SER A 41 1.86 6.86 -8.95
CA SER A 41 1.05 7.34 -7.82
C SER A 41 -0.14 6.43 -7.55
N ASN A 42 -0.87 6.69 -6.46
CA ASN A 42 -2.02 5.90 -6.01
C ASN A 42 -1.69 4.41 -5.94
N THR A 43 -0.67 4.07 -5.18
CA THR A 43 -0.15 2.69 -5.09
C THR A 43 -0.43 2.05 -3.75
N VAL A 44 -0.77 0.77 -3.76
CA VAL A 44 -0.82 -0.07 -2.58
C VAL A 44 0.35 -1.05 -2.64
N VAL A 45 1.17 -1.05 -1.58
CA VAL A 45 2.22 -2.04 -1.36
C VAL A 45 1.67 -3.09 -0.41
N VAL A 46 1.76 -4.36 -0.79
CA VAL A 46 1.35 -5.52 0.02
C VAL A 46 2.55 -6.43 0.16
N MET A 47 2.83 -6.94 1.37
CA MET A 47 3.92 -7.88 1.59
C MET A 47 3.53 -8.96 2.59
N ARG A 48 3.94 -10.21 2.29
CA ARG A 48 3.77 -11.37 3.15
C ARG A 48 5.08 -11.67 3.85
N ILE A 49 5.06 -11.67 5.17
CA ILE A 49 6.25 -11.84 6.00
C ILE A 49 6.68 -13.31 5.98
N ARG A 50 7.98 -13.54 5.84
CA ARG A 50 8.54 -14.88 5.75
C ARG A 50 8.39 -15.65 7.05
N GLY A 51 7.91 -16.89 6.94
CA GLY A 51 7.71 -17.77 8.09
C GLY A 51 6.54 -17.37 9.00
N SER A 52 5.60 -16.55 8.52
CA SER A 52 4.34 -16.26 9.19
C SER A 52 3.18 -16.08 8.20
N ASP A 53 1.95 -16.03 8.73
CA ASP A 53 0.76 -15.67 7.96
C ASP A 53 0.51 -14.15 7.96
N GLU A 54 1.48 -13.33 8.40
CA GLU A 54 1.30 -11.88 8.48
C GLU A 54 1.37 -11.24 7.09
N ILE A 55 0.30 -10.54 6.72
CA ILE A 55 0.25 -9.66 5.56
C ILE A 55 0.17 -8.22 6.05
N ILE A 56 1.13 -7.38 5.63
CA ILE A 56 1.14 -5.96 5.94
C ILE A 56 1.32 -5.13 4.68
N GLY A 57 1.08 -3.83 4.77
CA GLY A 57 1.22 -2.98 3.61
C GLY A 57 0.96 -1.51 3.88
N GLY A 58 0.98 -0.71 2.82
CA GLY A 58 0.67 0.70 2.90
C GLY A 58 0.21 1.28 1.57
N TYR A 59 -0.60 2.33 1.66
CA TYR A 59 -1.10 3.08 0.52
C TYR A 59 -0.36 4.41 0.39
N ASN A 60 0.30 4.62 -0.75
CA ASN A 60 0.91 5.89 -1.10
C ASN A 60 0.08 6.58 -2.20
N PRO A 61 -0.61 7.70 -1.89
CA PRO A 61 -1.35 8.47 -2.90
C PRO A 61 -0.43 9.29 -3.82
N LEU A 62 0.81 9.54 -3.41
CA LEU A 62 1.75 10.38 -4.13
C LEU A 62 2.54 9.59 -5.16
N GLU A 63 3.07 10.31 -6.13
CA GLU A 63 4.06 9.78 -7.05
C GLU A 63 5.36 9.38 -6.31
N TRP A 64 5.83 8.15 -6.51
CA TRP A 64 7.15 7.72 -6.09
C TRP A 64 8.23 8.45 -6.89
N LYS A 65 9.22 9.04 -6.20
CA LYS A 65 10.26 9.87 -6.83
C LYS A 65 11.64 9.43 -6.38
N SER A 66 12.26 8.51 -7.12
CA SER A 66 13.51 7.85 -6.74
C SER A 66 14.63 8.85 -6.40
N LYS A 67 14.69 9.97 -7.12
CA LYS A 67 15.71 11.03 -6.96
C LYS A 67 15.38 12.11 -5.92
N LYS A 68 14.25 12.00 -5.19
CA LYS A 68 13.79 13.08 -4.30
C LYS A 68 14.66 13.24 -3.04
N ASN A 69 15.13 12.13 -2.48
CA ASN A 69 15.91 12.05 -1.24
C ASN A 69 15.31 12.85 -0.06
N SER A 70 13.99 12.83 0.09
CA SER A 70 13.30 13.56 1.17
C SER A 70 11.96 12.91 1.52
N TYR A 71 11.34 13.44 2.57
CA TYR A 71 9.94 13.16 2.85
C TYR A 71 9.02 13.88 1.85
N LEU A 72 7.85 13.29 1.65
CA LEU A 72 6.74 13.80 0.86
C LEU A 72 5.51 14.02 1.76
N TYR A 73 4.86 15.16 1.57
CA TYR A 73 3.70 15.57 2.37
C TYR A 73 2.41 14.91 1.84
N THR A 74 1.68 14.21 2.71
CA THR A 74 0.29 13.79 2.46
C THR A 74 -0.43 13.43 3.75
N ASN A 75 -1.75 13.67 3.80
CA ASN A 75 -2.63 13.18 4.86
C ASN A 75 -3.34 11.87 4.49
N ASN A 76 -3.24 11.47 3.22
CA ASN A 76 -4.04 10.37 2.66
C ASN A 76 -3.28 9.05 2.63
N SER A 77 -2.06 9.00 3.19
CA SER A 77 -1.31 7.76 3.38
C SER A 77 -1.83 7.01 4.59
N PHE A 78 -1.87 5.68 4.47
CA PHE A 78 -2.17 4.78 5.59
C PHE A 78 -1.36 3.51 5.45
N VAL A 79 -1.10 2.85 6.57
CA VAL A 79 -0.49 1.52 6.62
C VAL A 79 -1.50 0.54 7.19
N PHE A 80 -1.35 -0.75 6.90
CA PHE A 80 -2.33 -1.75 7.31
C PHE A 80 -1.69 -3.10 7.61
N SER A 81 -2.43 -3.91 8.37
CA SER A 81 -2.24 -5.35 8.46
C SER A 81 -3.54 -6.07 8.16
N LEU A 82 -3.44 -7.15 7.38
CA LEU A 82 -4.54 -8.05 7.07
C LEU A 82 -4.35 -9.33 7.86
N LYS A 83 -5.44 -9.82 8.45
CA LYS A 83 -5.49 -11.14 9.08
C LYS A 83 -6.42 -12.05 8.30
N ASN A 84 -6.34 -13.35 8.58
CA ASN A 84 -7.30 -14.33 8.04
C ASN A 84 -8.70 -13.99 8.58
N GLY A 85 -9.46 -13.24 7.78
CA GLY A 85 -10.75 -12.65 8.14
C GLY A 85 -10.69 -11.13 8.37
N GLU A 86 -11.80 -10.45 8.11
CA GLU A 86 -11.94 -9.00 8.34
C GLU A 86 -11.80 -8.62 9.81
N GLN A 87 -12.22 -9.53 10.70
CA GLN A 87 -12.11 -9.35 12.13
C GLN A 87 -10.63 -9.24 12.50
N ASN A 88 -10.24 -8.08 13.02
CA ASN A 88 -8.88 -7.73 13.48
C ASN A 88 -7.88 -7.31 12.40
N SER A 89 -8.32 -7.01 11.17
CA SER A 89 -7.49 -6.23 10.23
C SER A 89 -7.36 -4.79 10.72
N ILE A 90 -6.19 -4.19 10.55
CA ILE A 90 -5.87 -2.84 11.05
C ILE A 90 -5.63 -1.92 9.87
N ILE A 91 -6.27 -0.76 9.87
CA ILE A 91 -5.87 0.40 9.06
C ILE A 91 -5.36 1.46 10.02
N SER A 92 -4.10 1.84 9.89
CA SER A 92 -3.48 2.89 10.66
C SER A 92 -3.23 4.12 9.82
N ARG A 93 -3.79 5.25 10.24
CA ARG A 93 -3.62 6.55 9.60
C ARG A 93 -2.49 7.32 10.25
N LEU A 94 -2.04 8.38 9.59
CA LEU A 94 -1.01 9.26 10.13
C LEU A 94 -1.52 9.98 11.37
N ARG A 95 -0.67 10.08 12.39
CA ARG A 95 -0.94 10.92 13.56
C ARG A 95 -1.00 12.39 13.13
N ASN A 96 -1.75 13.19 13.88
CA ASN A 96 -1.76 14.64 13.67
C ASN A 96 -0.34 15.22 13.68
N GLY A 97 -0.04 16.09 12.71
CA GLY A 97 1.29 16.68 12.53
C GLY A 97 2.34 15.80 11.84
N GLN A 98 2.05 14.54 11.49
CA GLN A 98 3.00 13.63 10.82
C GLN A 98 2.92 13.67 9.28
N ALA A 99 1.99 14.43 8.71
CA ALA A 99 1.75 14.51 7.28
C ALA A 99 2.99 14.86 6.45
N SER A 100 3.86 15.72 6.96
CA SER A 100 5.12 16.14 6.31
C SER A 100 6.17 15.03 6.22
N ARG A 101 5.94 13.92 6.91
CA ARG A 101 6.82 12.75 6.97
C ARG A 101 6.08 11.49 6.55
N ALA A 102 5.01 11.58 5.75
CA ALA A 102 4.16 10.44 5.43
C ALA A 102 4.85 9.35 4.60
N ILE A 103 5.64 9.77 3.61
CA ILE A 103 6.35 8.90 2.67
C ILE A 103 7.78 9.41 2.56
N TYR A 104 8.76 8.52 2.58
CA TYR A 104 10.15 8.88 2.31
C TYR A 104 10.58 8.30 0.96
N SER A 105 11.10 9.14 0.08
CA SER A 105 11.42 8.75 -1.28
C SER A 105 12.90 8.94 -1.56
N SER A 106 13.62 7.83 -1.77
CA SER A 106 15.06 7.82 -2.06
C SER A 106 15.46 6.47 -2.67
N ARG A 107 16.32 6.48 -3.69
CA ARG A 107 16.94 5.27 -4.27
C ARG A 107 17.68 4.40 -3.25
N ALA A 108 18.01 4.93 -2.07
CA ALA A 108 18.62 4.18 -0.99
C ALA A 108 17.67 3.15 -0.32
N TYR A 109 16.39 3.13 -0.66
CA TYR A 109 15.37 2.25 -0.09
C TYR A 109 14.41 1.77 -1.18
N GLY A 110 13.63 0.72 -0.91
CA GLY A 110 12.43 0.39 -1.66
C GLY A 110 11.23 1.22 -1.17
N PRO A 111 10.05 0.61 -0.97
CA PRO A 111 8.93 1.26 -0.31
C PRO A 111 9.32 1.74 1.10
N ARG A 112 8.98 3.00 1.42
CA ARG A 112 9.18 3.55 2.75
C ARG A 112 8.05 4.49 3.17
N PHE A 113 7.26 4.01 4.13
CA PHE A 113 6.18 4.73 4.77
C PHE A 113 6.73 5.35 6.06
N ALA A 114 6.67 6.66 6.09
CA ALA A 114 7.28 7.50 7.09
C ALA A 114 8.75 7.15 7.39
N ARG A 115 9.15 7.20 8.66
CA ARG A 115 10.55 7.01 9.02
C ARG A 115 10.90 5.52 8.99
N GLN A 116 10.20 4.70 9.75
CA GLN A 116 10.43 3.25 9.81
C GLN A 116 9.13 2.45 10.00
N ASP A 117 7.97 3.11 9.90
CA ASP A 117 6.67 2.47 10.11
C ASP A 117 6.46 1.32 9.14
N ILE A 118 6.89 1.48 7.88
CA ILE A 118 7.28 0.40 6.99
C ILE A 118 8.52 0.86 6.21
N PHE A 119 9.60 0.08 6.22
CA PHE A 119 10.66 0.27 5.23
C PHE A 119 11.24 -1.07 4.76
N MET A 120 11.61 -1.10 3.49
CA MET A 120 12.28 -2.24 2.86
C MET A 120 13.58 -1.73 2.21
N GLU A 121 14.71 -2.37 2.48
CA GLU A 121 16.01 -1.97 1.91
C GLU A 121 16.75 -3.14 1.27
N ASN A 122 17.74 -2.84 0.43
CA ASN A 122 18.58 -3.83 -0.24
C ASN A 122 17.75 -4.92 -0.92
N ASN A 123 17.79 -6.14 -0.36
CA ASN A 123 17.04 -7.30 -0.77
C ASN A 123 16.04 -7.70 0.34
N PHE A 124 14.75 -7.65 0.00
CA PHE A 124 13.61 -7.82 0.89
C PHE A 124 13.39 -9.27 1.32
N ASN A 125 13.90 -10.25 0.56
CA ASN A 125 13.86 -11.66 0.95
C ASN A 125 14.95 -12.04 1.99
N SER A 126 15.84 -11.09 2.29
CA SER A 126 16.77 -11.11 3.42
C SER A 126 16.24 -10.25 4.57
N LYS A 127 16.85 -10.34 5.76
CA LYS A 127 16.42 -9.64 7.00
C LYS A 127 16.67 -8.11 6.94
N ASN A 128 16.10 -7.44 5.93
CA ASN A 128 16.28 -6.04 5.55
C ASN A 128 14.96 -5.25 5.54
N CYS A 129 13.87 -5.82 6.04
CA CYS A 129 12.61 -5.11 6.22
C CYS A 129 12.38 -4.77 7.71
N LYS A 130 11.71 -3.66 7.99
CA LYS A 130 11.30 -3.28 9.36
C LYS A 130 9.93 -2.61 9.34
N CYS A 131 9.22 -2.76 10.45
CA CYS A 131 7.96 -2.13 10.73
C CYS A 131 7.96 -1.70 12.20
N ILE A 132 7.65 -0.44 12.47
CA ILE A 132 7.46 0.10 13.81
C ILE A 132 6.18 0.96 13.83
N CYS A 133 5.87 1.59 14.95
CA CYS A 133 4.78 2.55 15.05
C CYS A 133 5.33 3.87 15.61
N GLU A 134 5.61 4.85 14.75
CA GLU A 134 6.13 6.16 15.13
C GLU A 134 5.24 7.28 14.59
N SER A 135 5.01 7.28 13.27
CA SER A 135 4.24 8.33 12.58
C SER A 135 2.77 7.94 12.34
N TYR A 136 2.45 6.65 12.31
CA TYR A 136 1.07 6.16 12.21
C TYR A 136 0.48 5.88 13.61
N GLU A 137 -0.83 5.92 13.73
CA GLU A 137 -1.55 5.93 15.01
C GLU A 137 -1.51 4.60 15.76
N VAL A 138 -1.51 3.49 15.03
CA VAL A 138 -1.78 2.13 15.52
C VAL A 138 -0.71 1.17 14.99
N PRO A 139 -0.08 0.36 15.85
CA PRO A 139 0.89 -0.63 15.38
C PRO A 139 0.21 -1.68 14.51
N ILE A 140 0.80 -1.97 13.35
CA ILE A 140 0.33 -3.01 12.44
C ILE A 140 1.05 -4.36 12.66
N ARG A 141 2.05 -4.38 13.56
CA ARG A 141 2.77 -5.57 14.03
C ARG A 141 3.06 -5.48 15.53
N ASN A 142 3.14 -6.63 16.17
CA ASN A 142 3.44 -6.75 17.61
C ASN A 142 4.95 -6.76 17.93
N THR A 143 5.80 -6.69 16.91
CA THR A 143 7.26 -6.70 17.04
C THR A 143 7.89 -5.66 16.14
N SER A 144 9.05 -5.16 16.55
CA SER A 144 9.89 -4.21 15.78
C SER A 144 11.14 -4.88 15.18
N GLU A 145 11.25 -6.20 15.34
CA GLU A 145 12.36 -6.98 14.80
C GLU A 145 12.42 -6.88 13.27
N LYS A 146 13.64 -6.87 12.74
CA LYS A 146 13.82 -6.95 11.28
C LYS A 146 13.29 -8.28 10.77
N PHE A 147 12.75 -8.27 9.55
CA PHE A 147 12.17 -9.46 8.91
C PHE A 147 12.54 -9.51 7.43
N SER A 148 12.23 -10.65 6.81
CA SER A 148 12.23 -10.85 5.36
C SER A 148 10.81 -11.13 4.87
N VAL A 149 10.59 -11.02 3.57
CA VAL A 149 9.29 -11.32 2.92
C VAL A 149 9.42 -12.49 1.97
N ASP A 150 8.37 -13.31 1.90
CA ASP A 150 8.26 -14.39 0.90
C ASP A 150 7.54 -13.92 -0.37
N GLU A 151 6.79 -12.82 -0.29
CA GLU A 151 6.22 -12.13 -1.44
C GLU A 151 6.03 -10.65 -1.13
N TYR A 152 6.16 -9.81 -2.16
CA TYR A 152 5.61 -8.46 -2.14
C TYR A 152 5.00 -8.13 -3.49
N GLU A 153 3.91 -7.38 -3.46
CA GLU A 153 3.22 -6.89 -4.63
C GLU A 153 2.97 -5.40 -4.49
N VAL A 154 3.06 -4.68 -5.61
CA VAL A 154 2.65 -3.28 -5.67
C VAL A 154 1.58 -3.16 -6.73
N PHE A 155 0.46 -2.56 -6.37
CA PHE A 155 -0.67 -2.31 -7.25
C PHE A 155 -0.84 -0.82 -7.44
N LYS A 156 -1.15 -0.40 -8.66
CA LYS A 156 -1.73 0.91 -8.92
C LYS A 156 -3.25 0.83 -8.78
N VAL A 157 -3.82 1.81 -8.11
CA VAL A 157 -5.25 1.89 -7.81
C VAL A 157 -5.91 2.90 -8.74
N TYR A 158 -6.97 2.47 -9.40
CA TYR A 158 -7.83 3.28 -10.24
C TYR A 158 -9.23 3.33 -9.65
N LYS A 159 -9.88 4.49 -9.65
CA LYS A 159 -11.31 4.56 -9.33
C LYS A 159 -12.11 4.12 -10.57
N LYS A 160 -12.99 3.14 -10.44
CA LYS A 160 -14.01 2.84 -11.45
C LYS A 160 -14.92 4.07 -11.51
N PHE A 161 -15.05 4.70 -12.68
CA PHE A 161 -15.97 5.82 -12.82
C PHE A 161 -17.39 5.32 -12.50
N ASP A 162 -18.05 5.95 -11.53
CA ASP A 162 -19.46 5.70 -11.26
C ASP A 162 -20.24 5.97 -12.55
N VAL A 163 -20.93 4.95 -13.09
CA VAL A 163 -21.78 5.10 -14.27
C VAL A 163 -22.99 5.96 -13.89
N CYS A 164 -22.83 7.28 -13.94
CA CYS A 164 -23.95 8.22 -13.98
C CYS A 164 -24.01 8.81 -15.38
N SER A 165 -24.81 8.21 -16.24
CA SER A 165 -25.33 8.87 -17.44
C SER A 165 -26.73 8.34 -17.75
N PRO A 166 -27.81 8.98 -17.30
CA PRO A 166 -29.03 8.94 -18.06
C PRO A 166 -28.81 9.84 -19.27
N THR A 167 -28.46 9.25 -20.41
CA THR A 167 -28.55 9.94 -21.69
C THR A 167 -30.02 10.29 -21.89
N VAL A 168 -30.38 11.57 -21.74
CA VAL A 168 -31.71 12.06 -22.11
C VAL A 168 -31.86 11.89 -23.61
N TYR A 169 -32.52 10.82 -24.03
CA TYR A 169 -32.98 10.67 -25.40
C TYR A 169 -34.11 11.69 -25.62
N ARG A 170 -33.83 12.77 -26.36
CA ARG A 170 -34.90 13.62 -26.91
C ARG A 170 -35.34 12.98 -28.23
N PRO A 171 -36.61 12.56 -28.37
CA PRO A 171 -37.09 12.14 -29.67
C PRO A 171 -37.11 13.38 -30.58
N VAL A 172 -36.56 13.22 -31.79
CA VAL A 172 -36.77 14.17 -32.87
C VAL A 172 -38.23 14.01 -33.29
N VAL A 173 -39.05 15.01 -32.98
CA VAL A 173 -40.40 15.11 -33.53
C VAL A 173 -40.23 15.58 -34.98
N GLY A 174 -40.82 14.82 -35.91
CA GLY A 174 -40.76 15.07 -37.35
C GLY A 174 -41.48 16.34 -37.79
#